data_AF-A0A1F4YCN2-F1
#
_entry.id   AF-A0A1F4YCN2-F1
#
_cell.length_a   1.000
_cell.length_b   1.000
_cell.length_c   1.000
_cell.angle_alpha   90.00
_cell.angle_beta   90.00
_cell.angle_gamma   90.00
#
_symmetry.space_group_name_H-M   'P 1'
#
loop_
_entity.id
_entity.type
_entity.pdbx_description
1 polymer ?
#
loop_
_entity_poly.entity_id
_entity_poly.type
_entity_poly.pdbx_seq_one_letter_code
_entity_poly.pdbx_strand_id
1 'polypeptide(L)'
;MYRSRLTKLEEKRNLRKATLYTLGTIGLIVLAVLVGIPVLVRVLTFVGDIKSANRPIDKNDLIPPGPPEILISYDATNSANLSVNGLAEPGTTVYLTLNSDSVGNVVTSEEGIFHMGVIQLKEGGNVLAGVAVDQAGNKSQLSRTVRISYSTRQPDLVVDTPSDGLQVSEKAWVEIKGKTDPEARLTVNDRIIIVNGTGEFLTTYNLIPGENVLTFRAVSREGNKTEREVKVTYNP
;
A
#
# COMPACT_ATOMS: atom_id res chain seq x y z
N MET A 1 22.32 66.24 29.22
CA MET A 1 21.13 65.72 29.94
C MET A 1 21.46 64.36 30.53
N TYR A 2 21.62 64.27 31.85
CA TYR A 2 22.05 63.06 32.56
C TYR A 2 20.80 62.19 32.86
N ARG A 3 20.61 61.08 32.14
CA ARG A 3 19.51 60.15 32.43
C ARG A 3 19.81 59.40 33.74
N SER A 4 18.93 59.56 34.72
CA SER A 4 19.03 58.92 36.05
C SER A 4 19.16 57.40 35.96
N ARG A 5 19.94 56.79 36.85
CA ARG A 5 20.12 55.32 36.90
C ARG A 5 18.81 54.57 37.10
N LEU A 6 17.84 55.20 37.76
CA LEU A 6 16.49 54.67 37.99
C LEU A 6 15.71 54.51 36.68
N THR A 7 15.73 55.51 35.81
CA THR A 7 14.97 55.48 34.55
C THR A 7 15.51 54.44 33.57
N LYS A 8 16.83 54.20 33.55
CA LYS A 8 17.43 53.12 32.75
C LYS A 8 17.04 51.73 33.23
N LEU A 9 16.85 51.55 34.54
CA LEU A 9 16.38 50.29 35.12
C LEU A 9 14.89 50.07 34.83
N GLU A 10 14.07 51.11 34.91
CA GLU A 10 12.64 51.07 34.56
C GLU A 10 12.44 50.78 33.07
N GLU A 11 13.18 51.44 32.18
CA GLU A 11 13.16 51.18 30.74
C GLU A 11 13.53 49.72 30.43
N LYS A 12 14.56 49.17 31.09
CA LYS A 12 14.94 47.76 30.94
C LYS A 12 13.89 46.79 31.48
N ARG A 13 13.20 47.13 32.58
CA ARG A 13 12.09 46.32 33.13
C ARG A 13 10.86 46.37 32.23
N ASN A 14 10.52 47.53 31.70
CA ASN A 14 9.39 47.72 30.79
C ASN A 14 9.65 47.04 29.46
N LEU A 15 10.88 47.09 28.94
CA LEU A 15 11.25 46.35 27.74
C LEU A 15 11.13 44.84 27.94
N ARG A 16 11.60 44.31 29.09
CA ARG A 16 11.44 42.89 29.43
C ARG A 16 9.98 42.48 29.56
N LYS A 17 9.14 43.31 30.18
CA LYS A 17 7.69 43.09 30.26
C LYS A 17 7.06 43.11 28.88
N ALA A 18 7.41 44.08 28.03
CA ALA A 18 6.93 44.17 26.65
C ALA A 18 7.30 42.93 25.84
N THR A 19 8.57 42.49 25.90
CA THR A 19 9.01 41.26 25.21
C THR A 19 8.28 40.01 25.73
N LEU A 20 8.01 39.95 27.04
CA LEU A 20 7.27 38.85 27.64
C LEU A 20 5.82 38.82 27.13
N TYR A 21 5.15 39.98 27.10
CA TYR A 21 3.78 40.08 26.60
C TYR A 21 3.70 39.77 25.11
N THR A 22 4.63 40.27 24.28
CA THR A 22 4.64 39.98 22.84
C THR A 22 4.86 38.48 22.58
N LEU A 23 5.78 37.84 23.31
CA LEU A 23 5.99 36.39 23.20
C LEU A 23 4.77 35.60 23.68
N GLY A 24 4.14 36.04 24.77
CA GLY A 24 2.90 35.45 25.27
C GLY A 24 1.76 35.53 24.25
N THR A 25 1.59 36.68 23.59
CA THR A 25 0.58 36.83 22.53
C THR A 25 0.86 35.97 21.31
N ILE A 26 2.13 35.86 20.88
CA ILE A 26 2.51 34.97 19.77
C ILE A 26 2.25 33.52 20.15
N GLY A 27 2.61 33.10 21.36
CA GLY A 27 2.34 31.75 21.86
C GLY A 27 0.83 31.42 21.89
N LEU A 28 0.00 32.37 22.33
CA LEU A 28 -1.46 32.22 22.30
C LEU A 28 -2.02 32.10 20.89
N ILE A 29 -1.53 32.90 19.94
CA ILE A 29 -1.93 32.80 18.53
C ILE A 29 -1.51 31.44 17.95
N VAL A 30 -0.28 31.00 18.20
CA VAL A 30 0.23 29.70 17.75
C VAL A 30 -0.60 28.56 18.35
N LEU A 31 -0.95 28.63 19.63
CA LEU A 31 -1.81 27.65 20.29
C LEU A 31 -3.22 27.63 19.67
N ALA A 32 -3.81 28.80 19.41
CA ALA A 32 -5.13 28.91 18.79
C ALA A 32 -5.13 28.34 17.36
N VAL A 33 -4.06 28.53 16.60
CA VAL A 33 -3.93 28.00 15.23
C VAL A 33 -3.65 26.50 15.23
N LEU A 34 -2.72 26.01 16.07
CA LEU A 34 -2.33 24.60 16.09
C LEU A 34 -3.34 23.70 16.79
N VAL A 35 -4.06 24.20 17.79
CA VAL A 35 -5.00 23.41 18.60
C VAL A 35 -6.44 23.87 18.39
N GLY A 36 -6.69 25.17 18.42
CA GLY A 36 -8.04 25.73 18.32
C GLY A 36 -8.72 25.45 16.98
N ILE A 37 -8.05 25.75 15.86
CA ILE A 37 -8.62 25.52 14.52
C ILE A 37 -8.93 24.03 14.27
N PRO A 38 -8.01 23.07 14.52
CA PRO A 38 -8.33 21.65 14.35
C PRO A 38 -9.48 21.16 15.24
N VAL A 39 -9.58 21.65 16.48
CA VAL A 39 -10.70 21.31 17.37
C VAL A 39 -12.02 21.89 16.82
N LEU A 40 -12.01 23.14 16.35
CA LEU A 40 -13.18 23.77 15.74
C LEU A 40 -13.67 22.99 14.51
N VAL A 41 -12.75 22.55 13.64
CA VAL A 41 -13.08 21.72 12.47
C VAL A 41 -13.76 20.43 12.89
N ARG A 42 -13.22 19.72 13.89
CA ARG A 42 -13.83 18.47 14.42
C ARG A 42 -15.22 18.68 15.00
N VAL A 43 -15.44 19.80 15.69
CA VAL A 43 -16.77 20.14 16.24
C VAL A 43 -17.74 20.47 15.12
N LEU A 44 -17.30 21.21 14.09
CA LEU A 44 -18.14 21.55 12.94
C LEU A 44 -18.51 20.31 12.12
N THR A 45 -17.60 19.36 11.91
CA THR A 45 -17.92 18.09 11.24
C THR A 45 -18.93 17.29 12.05
N PHE A 46 -18.73 17.16 13.37
CA PHE A 46 -19.67 16.47 14.26
C PHE A 46 -21.08 17.09 14.27
N VAL A 47 -21.17 18.43 14.27
CA VAL A 47 -22.47 19.14 14.18
C VAL A 47 -23.09 18.99 12.78
N GLY A 48 -22.27 18.91 11.74
CA GLY A 48 -22.70 18.56 10.38
C GLY A 48 -23.32 17.15 10.35
N ASP A 49 -22.65 16.17 10.95
CA ASP A 49 -23.14 14.79 11.05
C ASP A 49 -24.48 14.72 11.82
N ILE A 50 -24.66 15.51 12.89
CA ILE A 50 -25.93 15.63 13.62
C ILE A 50 -27.04 16.25 12.74
N LYS A 51 -26.72 17.22 11.87
CA LYS A 51 -27.71 17.80 10.95
C LYS A 51 -28.07 16.84 9.82
N SER A 52 -27.12 16.06 9.30
CA SER A 52 -27.37 14.99 8.32
C SER A 52 -28.23 13.87 8.91
N ALA A 53 -28.11 13.58 10.22
CA ALA A 53 -28.99 12.66 10.94
C ALA A 53 -30.45 13.14 11.05
N ASN A 54 -30.76 14.38 10.66
CA ASN A 54 -32.07 15.02 10.85
C ASN A 54 -32.88 15.19 9.55
N ARG A 55 -32.45 14.59 8.42
CA ARG A 55 -33.36 14.33 7.31
C ARG A 55 -34.30 13.21 7.75
N PRO A 56 -35.62 13.33 7.58
CA PRO A 56 -36.52 12.23 7.88
C PRO A 56 -36.13 11.06 6.98
N ILE A 57 -35.59 9.98 7.58
CA ILE A 57 -35.39 8.71 6.89
C ILE A 57 -36.79 8.23 6.48
N ASP A 58 -37.04 8.15 5.18
CA ASP A 58 -38.26 7.53 4.69
C ASP A 58 -38.16 6.03 4.92
N LYS A 59 -38.67 5.56 6.06
CA LYS A 59 -38.66 4.15 6.42
C LYS A 59 -39.51 3.29 5.48
N ASN A 60 -40.28 3.89 4.57
CA ASN A 60 -41.02 3.18 3.53
C ASN A 60 -40.25 3.11 2.20
N ASP A 61 -39.01 3.58 2.14
CA ASP A 61 -38.15 3.34 0.99
C ASP A 61 -37.90 1.84 0.84
N LEU A 62 -38.18 1.32 -0.36
CA LEU A 62 -38.00 -0.09 -0.73
C LEU A 62 -36.98 -0.26 -1.86
N ILE A 63 -36.34 0.82 -2.31
CA ILE A 63 -35.39 0.78 -3.42
C ILE A 63 -34.01 0.44 -2.85
N PRO A 64 -33.45 -0.73 -3.18
CA PRO A 64 -32.11 -1.07 -2.72
C PRO A 64 -31.05 -0.21 -3.42
N PRO A 65 -29.94 0.10 -2.73
CA PRO A 65 -28.81 0.78 -3.35
C PRO A 65 -28.10 -0.13 -4.37
N GLY A 66 -27.26 0.48 -5.20
CA GLY A 66 -26.36 -0.26 -6.09
C GLY A 66 -25.34 -1.13 -5.33
N PRO A 67 -24.85 -2.24 -5.91
CA PRO A 67 -23.79 -3.03 -5.29
C PRO A 67 -22.50 -2.20 -5.16
N PRO A 68 -21.73 -2.35 -4.06
CA PRO A 68 -20.47 -1.62 -3.90
C PRO A 68 -19.42 -2.15 -4.88
N GLU A 69 -18.51 -1.27 -5.29
CA GLU A 69 -17.33 -1.60 -6.10
C GLU A 69 -16.09 -1.62 -5.22
N ILE A 70 -15.37 -2.74 -5.21
CA ILE A 70 -14.14 -2.90 -4.43
C ILE A 70 -12.94 -2.68 -5.36
N LEU A 71 -12.08 -1.73 -5.00
CA LEU A 71 -10.96 -1.29 -5.82
C LEU A 71 -9.64 -1.90 -5.33
N ILE A 72 -9.17 -2.93 -6.03
CA ILE A 72 -7.88 -3.60 -5.80
C ILE A 72 -7.17 -3.75 -7.16
N SER A 73 -5.91 -3.34 -7.24
CA SER A 73 -5.15 -3.25 -8.51
C SER A 73 -4.25 -4.46 -8.80
N TYR A 74 -4.28 -5.46 -7.94
CA TYR A 74 -3.45 -6.68 -8.05
C TYR A 74 -4.26 -7.90 -7.64
N ASP A 75 -3.88 -9.06 -8.16
CA ASP A 75 -4.54 -10.34 -7.91
C ASP A 75 -3.64 -11.34 -7.15
N ALA A 76 -2.41 -10.93 -6.84
CA ALA A 76 -1.46 -11.69 -6.04
C ALA A 76 -0.59 -10.75 -5.19
N THR A 77 -0.21 -11.19 -3.99
CA THR A 77 0.65 -10.41 -3.09
C THR A 77 1.41 -11.32 -2.13
N ASN A 78 2.56 -10.85 -1.65
CA ASN A 78 3.31 -11.48 -0.57
C ASN A 78 3.10 -10.80 0.79
N SER A 79 2.11 -9.92 0.88
CA SER A 79 1.71 -9.30 2.15
C SER A 79 0.34 -9.83 2.59
N ALA A 80 0.25 -10.26 3.84
CA ALA A 80 -1.05 -10.60 4.45
C ALA A 80 -1.95 -9.37 4.62
N ASN A 81 -1.39 -8.15 4.59
CA ASN A 81 -2.13 -6.91 4.81
C ASN A 81 -2.75 -6.41 3.51
N LEU A 82 -4.06 -6.58 3.35
CA LEU A 82 -4.82 -6.03 2.23
C LEU A 82 -5.50 -4.71 2.64
N SER A 83 -5.09 -3.60 2.04
CA SER A 83 -5.82 -2.33 2.16
C SER A 83 -7.03 -2.35 1.23
N VAL A 84 -8.23 -2.15 1.78
CA VAL A 84 -9.48 -2.18 1.00
C VAL A 84 -10.12 -0.80 0.93
N ASN A 85 -10.26 -0.33 -0.30
CA ASN A 85 -10.96 0.89 -0.68
C ASN A 85 -12.03 0.55 -1.72
N GLY A 86 -13.03 1.39 -1.86
CA GLY A 86 -14.05 1.18 -2.87
C GLY A 86 -15.03 2.33 -3.02
N LEU A 87 -16.01 2.10 -3.88
CA LEU A 87 -17.08 3.04 -4.19
C LEU A 87 -18.43 2.42 -3.87
N ALA A 88 -19.34 3.23 -3.36
CA ALA A 88 -20.72 2.84 -3.14
C ALA A 88 -21.61 4.09 -3.15
N GLU A 89 -22.91 3.89 -3.03
CA GLU A 89 -23.84 5.02 -2.91
C GLU A 89 -23.58 5.81 -1.62
N PRO A 90 -23.53 7.16 -1.66
CA PRO A 90 -23.25 8.00 -0.50
C PRO A 90 -24.15 7.71 0.72
N GLY A 91 -23.57 7.69 1.92
CA GLY A 91 -24.31 7.48 3.17
C GLY A 91 -24.81 6.05 3.42
N THR A 92 -24.58 5.10 2.49
CA THR A 92 -24.84 3.68 2.71
C THR A 92 -23.77 3.04 3.60
N THR A 93 -24.12 1.94 4.27
CA THR A 93 -23.16 1.10 5.00
C THR A 93 -22.77 -0.11 4.16
N VAL A 94 -21.48 -0.23 3.84
CA VAL A 94 -20.90 -1.36 3.11
C VAL A 94 -20.43 -2.43 4.09
N TYR A 95 -20.93 -3.65 3.94
CA TYR A 95 -20.51 -4.84 4.68
C TYR A 95 -19.61 -5.69 3.78
N LEU A 96 -18.44 -6.09 4.28
CA LEU A 96 -17.48 -6.90 3.53
C LEU A 96 -17.32 -8.29 4.14
N THR A 97 -17.14 -9.28 3.26
CA THR A 97 -16.81 -10.66 3.62
C THR A 97 -15.52 -11.10 2.94
N LEU A 98 -14.69 -11.86 3.66
CA LEU A 98 -13.48 -12.51 3.17
C LEU A 98 -13.64 -14.01 3.35
N ASN A 99 -13.59 -14.78 2.27
CA ASN A 99 -13.78 -16.24 2.29
C ASN A 99 -15.12 -16.65 2.95
N SER A 100 -16.17 -15.84 2.73
CA SER A 100 -17.50 -15.94 3.35
C SER A 100 -17.58 -15.54 4.83
N ASP A 101 -16.46 -15.25 5.50
CA ASP A 101 -16.44 -14.75 6.87
C ASP A 101 -16.66 -13.22 6.87
N SER A 102 -17.47 -12.70 7.80
CA SER A 102 -17.65 -11.25 7.96
C SER A 102 -16.34 -10.61 8.45
N VAL A 103 -15.91 -9.55 7.77
CA VAL A 103 -14.69 -8.79 8.15
C VAL A 103 -15.04 -7.51 8.90
N GLY A 104 -16.18 -6.90 8.55
CA GLY A 104 -16.61 -5.63 9.13
C GLY A 104 -17.48 -4.84 8.18
N ASN A 105 -17.77 -3.61 8.58
CA ASN A 105 -18.54 -2.65 7.81
C ASN A 105 -17.98 -1.23 7.91
N VAL A 106 -18.35 -0.40 6.95
CA VAL A 106 -17.91 0.99 6.85
C VAL A 106 -19.01 1.83 6.20
N VAL A 107 -19.14 3.09 6.62
CA VAL A 107 -20.06 4.04 6.00
C VAL A 107 -19.38 4.72 4.81
N THR A 108 -20.10 4.83 3.71
CA THR A 108 -19.65 5.51 2.48
C THR A 108 -19.75 7.03 2.65
N SER A 109 -18.72 7.77 2.23
CA SER A 109 -18.70 9.24 2.28
C SER A 109 -19.72 9.87 1.34
N GLU A 110 -19.92 11.19 1.47
CA GLU A 110 -20.78 11.98 0.58
C GLU A 110 -20.30 11.94 -0.89
N GLU A 111 -19.00 11.73 -1.11
CA GLU A 111 -18.39 11.55 -2.43
C GLU A 111 -18.51 10.11 -2.98
N GLY A 112 -19.15 9.21 -2.23
CA GLY A 112 -19.34 7.81 -2.64
C GLY A 112 -18.12 6.92 -2.40
N ILE A 113 -17.15 7.35 -1.58
CA ILE A 113 -15.91 6.62 -1.31
C ILE A 113 -15.99 5.94 0.05
N PHE A 114 -15.52 4.70 0.16
CA PHE A 114 -15.35 4.03 1.45
C PHE A 114 -13.92 3.48 1.65
N HIS A 115 -13.50 3.46 2.91
CA HIS A 115 -12.19 2.97 3.35
C HIS A 115 -12.37 1.99 4.52
N MET A 116 -12.26 0.68 4.25
CA MET A 116 -12.41 -0.35 5.29
C MET A 116 -11.18 -0.41 6.22
N GLY A 117 -10.01 0.01 5.72
CA GLY A 117 -8.73 -0.18 6.39
C GLY A 117 -8.02 -1.45 5.93
N VAL A 118 -7.30 -2.11 6.85
CA VAL A 118 -6.47 -3.29 6.55
C VAL A 118 -7.19 -4.56 6.96
N ILE A 119 -7.30 -5.51 6.02
CA ILE A 119 -7.84 -6.85 6.22
C ILE A 119 -6.67 -7.85 6.17
N GLN A 120 -6.70 -8.86 7.03
CA GLN A 120 -5.71 -9.94 7.02
C GLN A 120 -6.11 -11.06 6.05
N LEU A 121 -5.25 -11.35 5.08
CA LEU A 121 -5.39 -12.47 4.15
C LEU A 121 -4.93 -13.79 4.80
N LYS A 122 -5.52 -14.90 4.36
CA LYS A 122 -5.09 -16.26 4.71
C LYS A 122 -4.17 -16.78 3.59
N GLU A 123 -3.19 -17.61 3.92
CA GLU A 123 -2.29 -18.21 2.90
C GLU A 123 -3.11 -18.91 1.80
N GLY A 124 -2.73 -18.69 0.54
CA GLY A 124 -3.42 -19.19 -0.64
C GLY A 124 -4.47 -18.22 -1.20
N GLY A 125 -5.53 -18.78 -1.77
CA GLY A 125 -6.58 -18.01 -2.43
C GLY A 125 -7.54 -17.33 -1.44
N ASN A 126 -7.78 -16.04 -1.64
CA ASN A 126 -8.70 -15.23 -0.86
C ASN A 126 -9.78 -14.63 -1.74
N VAL A 127 -11.02 -14.60 -1.24
CA VAL A 127 -12.21 -14.17 -1.97
C VAL A 127 -12.92 -13.08 -1.19
N LEU A 128 -12.90 -11.85 -1.72
CA LEU A 128 -13.49 -10.67 -1.10
C LEU A 128 -14.77 -10.26 -1.85
N ALA A 129 -15.83 -9.95 -1.11
CA ALA A 129 -17.10 -9.47 -1.64
C ALA A 129 -17.79 -8.52 -0.65
N GLY A 130 -18.80 -7.78 -1.13
CA GLY A 130 -19.53 -6.83 -0.30
C GLY A 130 -20.98 -6.62 -0.69
N VAL A 131 -21.75 -6.05 0.25
CA VAL A 131 -23.15 -5.61 0.08
C VAL A 131 -23.29 -4.23 0.71
N ALA A 132 -24.00 -3.32 0.06
CA ALA A 132 -24.36 -2.02 0.60
C ALA A 132 -25.77 -2.05 1.20
N VAL A 133 -25.97 -1.32 2.30
CA VAL A 133 -27.26 -1.18 2.98
C VAL A 133 -27.54 0.30 3.18
N ASP A 134 -28.71 0.76 2.74
CA ASP A 134 -29.12 2.16 2.92
C ASP A 134 -29.63 2.45 4.35
N GLN A 135 -30.10 3.67 4.60
CA GLN A 135 -30.62 4.08 5.90
C GLN A 135 -32.01 3.49 6.23
N ALA A 136 -32.77 3.07 5.22
CA ALA A 136 -34.07 2.41 5.38
C ALA A 136 -33.92 0.89 5.64
N GLY A 137 -32.74 0.34 5.39
CA GLY A 137 -32.39 -1.07 5.59
C GLY A 137 -32.45 -1.92 4.32
N ASN A 138 -32.64 -1.32 3.14
CA ASN A 138 -32.63 -2.07 1.88
C ASN A 138 -31.21 -2.50 1.53
N LYS A 139 -31.06 -3.72 1.04
CA LYS A 139 -29.77 -4.34 0.73
C LYS A 139 -29.55 -4.41 -0.77
N SER A 140 -28.35 -4.04 -1.21
CA SER A 140 -27.92 -4.23 -2.59
C SER A 140 -27.80 -5.71 -2.97
N GLN A 141 -27.60 -5.97 -4.26
CA GLN A 141 -27.00 -7.23 -4.71
C GLN A 141 -25.55 -7.36 -4.20
N LEU A 142 -24.99 -8.57 -4.31
CA LEU A 142 -23.59 -8.82 -4.00
C LEU A 142 -22.67 -8.11 -5.03
N SER A 143 -21.57 -7.54 -4.56
CA SER A 143 -20.53 -6.96 -5.42
C SER A 143 -19.92 -7.99 -6.37
N ARG A 144 -19.17 -7.50 -7.35
CA ARG A 144 -18.20 -8.36 -8.06
C ARG A 144 -17.20 -8.92 -7.06
N THR A 145 -16.91 -10.21 -7.19
CA THR A 145 -15.96 -10.90 -6.31
C THR A 145 -14.53 -10.57 -6.71
N VAL A 146 -13.72 -10.10 -5.76
CA VAL A 146 -12.28 -9.93 -5.95
C VAL A 146 -11.56 -11.16 -5.43
N ARG A 147 -10.64 -11.72 -6.25
CA ARG A 147 -9.81 -12.86 -5.87
C ARG A 147 -8.36 -12.42 -5.75
N ILE A 148 -7.72 -12.76 -4.63
CA ILE A 148 -6.34 -12.41 -4.34
C ILE A 148 -5.60 -13.66 -3.89
N SER A 149 -4.49 -14.01 -4.54
CA SER A 149 -3.53 -14.99 -4.05
C SER A 149 -2.59 -14.33 -3.04
N TYR A 150 -2.46 -14.92 -1.85
CA TYR A 150 -1.46 -14.51 -0.88
C TYR A 150 -0.49 -15.66 -0.64
N SER A 151 0.80 -15.41 -0.81
CA SER A 151 1.82 -16.36 -0.37
C SER A 151 3.13 -15.70 0.00
N THR A 152 3.82 -16.24 1.01
CA THR A 152 5.19 -15.86 1.36
C THR A 152 6.24 -16.84 0.85
N ARG A 153 5.84 -17.88 0.09
CA ARG A 153 6.78 -18.87 -0.42
C ARG A 153 7.68 -18.25 -1.49
N GLN A 154 8.99 -18.35 -1.28
CA GLN A 154 9.99 -17.98 -2.28
C GLN A 154 9.96 -18.94 -3.48
N PRO A 155 10.19 -18.45 -4.71
CA PRO A 155 10.25 -19.32 -5.87
C PRO A 155 11.48 -20.24 -5.79
N ASP A 156 11.34 -21.50 -6.19
CA ASP A 156 12.50 -22.37 -6.32
C ASP A 156 13.39 -21.85 -7.47
N LEU A 157 14.71 -21.93 -7.33
CA LEU A 157 15.65 -21.52 -8.39
C LEU A 157 16.87 -22.45 -8.42
N VAL A 158 16.92 -23.28 -9.46
CA VAL A 158 18.03 -24.18 -9.75
C VAL A 158 18.69 -23.73 -11.05
N VAL A 159 20.00 -23.49 -10.98
CA VAL A 159 20.84 -23.23 -12.15
C VAL A 159 21.70 -24.47 -12.36
N ASP A 160 21.45 -25.18 -13.47
CA ASP A 160 22.17 -26.40 -13.87
C ASP A 160 23.43 -26.03 -14.67
N THR A 161 23.34 -24.98 -15.47
CA THR A 161 24.45 -24.47 -16.28
C THR A 161 24.35 -22.94 -16.32
N PRO A 162 25.46 -22.20 -16.19
CA PRO A 162 26.81 -22.68 -15.86
C PRO A 162 26.91 -23.20 -14.43
N SER A 163 27.89 -24.08 -14.18
CA SER A 163 28.35 -24.37 -12.83
C SER A 163 29.18 -23.20 -12.30
N ASP A 164 29.18 -23.00 -10.98
CA ASP A 164 29.99 -21.94 -10.38
C ASP A 164 31.49 -22.17 -10.61
N GLY A 165 32.21 -21.12 -10.99
CA GLY A 165 33.63 -21.16 -11.33
C GLY A 165 33.97 -21.70 -12.73
N LEU A 166 32.98 -21.86 -13.62
CA LEU A 166 33.21 -22.36 -14.98
C LEU A 166 34.24 -21.49 -15.73
N GLN A 167 35.21 -22.14 -16.37
CA GLN A 167 36.18 -21.51 -17.26
C GLN A 167 35.77 -21.76 -18.72
N VAL A 168 35.72 -20.70 -19.52
CA VAL A 168 35.37 -20.76 -20.95
C VAL A 168 36.50 -20.08 -21.74
N SER A 169 36.89 -20.64 -22.89
CA SER A 169 37.94 -20.04 -23.74
C SER A 169 37.57 -19.99 -25.22
N GLU A 170 36.86 -21.00 -25.73
CA GLU A 170 36.55 -21.08 -27.16
C GLU A 170 35.46 -20.12 -27.63
N LYS A 171 34.48 -19.82 -26.76
CA LYS A 171 33.26 -19.10 -27.11
C LYS A 171 33.03 -17.94 -26.15
N ALA A 172 32.74 -16.76 -26.69
CA ALA A 172 32.38 -15.57 -25.91
C ALA A 172 30.94 -15.63 -25.37
N TRP A 173 30.40 -16.81 -25.12
CA TRP A 173 29.07 -17.04 -24.58
C TRP A 173 29.00 -18.34 -23.80
N VAL A 174 28.06 -18.41 -22.87
CA VAL A 174 27.74 -19.62 -22.09
C VAL A 174 26.26 -19.94 -22.21
N GLU A 175 25.92 -21.21 -22.17
CA GLU A 175 24.53 -21.63 -22.02
C GLU A 175 24.09 -21.40 -20.57
N ILE A 176 22.91 -20.83 -20.38
CA ILE A 176 22.22 -20.79 -19.10
C ILE A 176 21.04 -21.74 -19.16
N LYS A 177 21.03 -22.71 -18.24
CA LYS A 177 20.01 -23.75 -18.14
C LYS A 177 19.63 -23.96 -16.69
N GLY A 178 18.35 -24.21 -16.45
CA GLY A 178 17.88 -24.60 -15.14
C GLY A 178 16.37 -24.60 -15.03
N LYS A 179 15.90 -24.49 -13.78
CA LYS A 179 14.49 -24.54 -13.45
C LYS A 179 14.13 -23.54 -12.35
N THR A 180 12.94 -22.97 -12.43
CA THR A 180 12.29 -22.15 -11.41
C THR A 180 10.82 -22.55 -11.31
N ASP A 181 10.09 -21.96 -10.36
CA ASP A 181 8.62 -22.05 -10.33
C ASP A 181 7.99 -21.66 -11.68
N PRO A 182 6.91 -22.35 -12.12
CA PRO A 182 6.10 -21.90 -13.24
C PRO A 182 5.61 -20.47 -13.02
N GLU A 183 5.51 -19.70 -14.10
CA GLU A 183 5.08 -18.29 -14.10
C GLU A 183 6.00 -17.32 -13.32
N ALA A 184 7.10 -17.78 -12.72
CA ALA A 184 8.08 -16.89 -12.11
C ALA A 184 8.80 -16.07 -13.20
N ARG A 185 8.97 -14.78 -12.92
CA ARG A 185 9.78 -13.90 -13.75
C ARG A 185 11.25 -14.11 -13.42
N LEU A 186 12.01 -14.69 -14.35
CA LEU A 186 13.45 -14.88 -14.22
C LEU A 186 14.22 -13.75 -14.91
N THR A 187 15.26 -13.26 -14.26
CA THR A 187 16.25 -12.34 -14.85
C THR A 187 17.67 -12.82 -14.60
N VAL A 188 18.59 -12.49 -15.50
CA VAL A 188 20.05 -12.63 -15.32
C VAL A 188 20.70 -11.29 -15.62
N ASN A 189 21.33 -10.68 -14.62
CA ASN A 189 21.91 -9.31 -14.73
C ASN A 189 20.91 -8.34 -15.39
N ASP A 190 19.69 -8.28 -14.83
CA ASP A 190 18.54 -7.47 -15.27
C ASP A 190 17.92 -7.84 -16.63
N ARG A 191 18.47 -8.80 -17.37
CA ARG A 191 17.89 -9.30 -18.63
C ARG A 191 16.84 -10.36 -18.35
N ILE A 192 15.65 -10.21 -18.93
CA ILE A 192 14.56 -11.19 -18.79
C ILE A 192 14.93 -12.49 -19.51
N ILE A 193 14.80 -13.61 -18.78
CA ILE A 193 14.93 -14.95 -19.32
C ILE A 193 13.54 -15.57 -19.40
N ILE A 194 13.21 -16.16 -20.55
CA ILE A 194 11.93 -16.83 -20.74
C ILE A 194 11.95 -18.18 -20.02
N VAL A 195 10.98 -18.37 -19.15
CA VAL A 195 10.69 -19.62 -18.47
C VAL A 195 9.50 -20.26 -19.17
N ASN A 196 9.59 -21.54 -19.52
CA ASN A 196 8.49 -22.25 -20.17
C ASN A 196 7.40 -22.66 -19.15
N GLY A 197 6.30 -23.27 -19.62
CA GLY A 197 5.19 -23.71 -18.76
C GLY A 197 5.55 -24.78 -17.72
N THR A 198 6.69 -25.47 -17.85
CA THR A 198 7.18 -26.45 -16.86
C THR A 198 8.17 -25.84 -15.86
N GLY A 199 8.48 -24.54 -15.98
CA GLY A 199 9.43 -23.85 -15.12
C GLY A 199 10.89 -23.92 -15.61
N GLU A 200 11.15 -24.54 -16.75
CA GLU A 200 12.50 -24.69 -17.29
C GLU A 200 12.90 -23.45 -18.11
N PHE A 201 14.18 -23.09 -18.04
CA PHE A 201 14.76 -22.06 -18.88
C PHE A 201 16.02 -22.59 -19.58
N LEU A 202 16.20 -22.15 -20.82
CA LEU A 202 17.36 -22.48 -21.64
C LEU A 202 17.64 -21.32 -22.61
N THR A 203 18.80 -20.70 -22.50
CA THR A 203 19.26 -19.68 -23.47
C THR A 203 20.77 -19.50 -23.39
N THR A 204 21.33 -18.56 -24.15
CA THR A 204 22.76 -18.21 -24.09
C THR A 204 22.96 -16.84 -23.47
N TYR A 205 24.09 -16.65 -22.80
CA TYR A 205 24.52 -15.40 -22.20
C TYR A 205 25.92 -15.03 -22.73
N ASN A 206 26.05 -13.85 -23.31
CA ASN A 206 27.33 -13.36 -23.82
C ASN A 206 28.27 -12.98 -22.68
N LEU A 207 29.50 -13.47 -22.73
CA LEU A 207 30.55 -13.21 -21.76
C LEU A 207 31.44 -12.06 -22.24
N ILE A 208 31.98 -11.30 -21.28
CA ILE A 208 33.10 -10.39 -21.51
C ILE A 208 34.42 -11.04 -21.06
N PRO A 209 35.58 -10.69 -21.64
CA PRO A 209 36.86 -11.21 -21.18
C PRO A 209 37.08 -10.98 -19.68
N GLY A 210 37.54 -12.01 -18.97
CA GLY A 210 37.73 -12.01 -17.52
C GLY A 210 36.56 -12.63 -16.73
N GLU A 211 36.44 -12.25 -15.46
CA GLU A 211 35.38 -12.75 -14.56
C GLU A 211 34.03 -12.11 -14.89
N ASN A 212 33.02 -12.96 -15.10
CA ASN A 212 31.62 -12.61 -15.27
C ASN A 212 30.85 -13.12 -14.06
N VAL A 213 30.17 -12.23 -13.33
CA VAL A 213 29.22 -12.61 -12.27
C VAL A 213 27.82 -12.60 -12.86
N LEU A 214 27.18 -13.75 -12.92
CA LEU A 214 25.81 -13.91 -13.40
C LEU A 214 24.86 -13.97 -12.20
N THR A 215 24.09 -12.90 -11.99
CA THR A 215 23.08 -12.82 -10.93
C THR A 215 21.72 -13.24 -11.47
N PHE A 216 21.31 -14.46 -11.15
CA PHE A 216 19.98 -15.00 -11.43
C PHE A 216 19.00 -14.52 -10.37
N ARG A 217 17.84 -14.03 -10.79
CA ARG A 217 16.78 -13.57 -9.90
C ARG A 217 15.43 -14.04 -10.40
N ALA A 218 14.81 -14.94 -9.63
CA ALA A 218 13.44 -15.39 -9.85
C ALA A 218 12.49 -14.59 -8.95
N VAL A 219 11.36 -14.16 -9.52
CA VAL A 219 10.30 -13.45 -8.79
C VAL A 219 8.96 -14.14 -9.05
N SER A 220 8.28 -14.60 -8.00
CA SER A 220 6.95 -15.20 -8.11
C SER A 220 5.89 -14.13 -8.48
N ARG A 221 4.67 -14.56 -8.81
CA ARG A 221 3.55 -13.66 -9.10
C ARG A 221 3.19 -12.79 -7.89
N GLU A 222 3.28 -13.34 -6.68
CA GLU A 222 3.09 -12.66 -5.40
C GLU A 222 4.21 -11.65 -5.07
N GLY A 223 5.32 -11.70 -5.80
CA GLY A 223 6.47 -10.81 -5.60
C GLY A 223 7.56 -11.37 -4.69
N ASN A 224 7.49 -12.64 -4.29
CA ASN A 224 8.56 -13.31 -3.54
C ASN A 224 9.78 -13.53 -4.44
N LYS A 225 10.98 -13.51 -3.86
CA LYS A 225 12.23 -13.47 -4.62
C LYS A 225 13.22 -14.52 -4.15
N THR A 226 13.94 -15.07 -5.11
CA THR A 226 15.12 -15.92 -4.90
C THR A 226 16.22 -15.43 -5.82
N GLU A 227 17.42 -15.24 -5.26
CA GLU A 227 18.59 -14.77 -6.00
C GLU A 227 19.73 -15.79 -5.87
N ARG A 228 20.49 -15.96 -6.96
CA ARG A 228 21.65 -16.85 -7.02
C ARG A 228 22.71 -16.27 -7.92
N GLU A 229 23.95 -16.27 -7.46
CA GLU A 229 25.10 -15.85 -8.26
C GLU A 229 25.86 -17.07 -8.78
N VAL A 230 26.36 -16.96 -10.01
CA VAL A 230 27.25 -17.95 -10.63
C VAL A 230 28.38 -17.20 -11.31
N LYS A 231 29.63 -17.57 -10.99
CA LYS A 231 30.82 -16.98 -11.59
C LYS A 231 31.28 -17.79 -12.80
N VAL A 232 31.59 -17.10 -13.89
CA VAL A 232 32.14 -17.67 -15.12
C VAL A 232 33.34 -16.83 -15.54
N THR A 233 34.48 -17.46 -15.79
CA THR A 233 35.67 -16.75 -16.31
C THR A 233 35.82 -17.05 -17.80
N TYR A 234 35.90 -16.00 -18.62
CA TYR A 234 36.15 -16.12 -20.05
C TYR A 234 37.60 -15.69 -20.38
N ASN A 235 38.40 -16.64 -20.85
CA ASN A 235 39.81 -16.45 -21.25
C ASN A 235 39.94 -16.68 -22.76
N PRO A 236 39.77 -15.63 -23.60
CA PRO A 236 39.80 -15.73 -25.06
C PRO A 236 41.12 -16.25 -25.64
#